data_AF-E5RSD0-F1
#
_entry.id   AF-E5RSD0-F1
#
_cell.length_a   1.000
_cell.length_b   1.000
_cell.length_c   1.000
_cell.angle_alpha   90.00
_cell.angle_beta   90.00
_cell.angle_gamma   90.00
#
_symmetry.space_group_name_H-M   'P 1'
#
loop_
_entity.id
_entity.type
_entity.pdbx_description
1 polymer ?
#
loop_
_entity_poly.entity_id
_entity_poly.type
_entity_poly.pdbx_seq_one_letter_code
_entity_poly.pdbx_strand_id
1 'polypeptide(L)'
;LIFNKDTSKEAFQAEWLSIDEYKTQAFESMVNAWRVVTQTNWTLEKRGSQKGDVVESCRTEAFGKVYRFTGVVDCPPKFLYNELKNNITKLPQ
;
A
#
# COMPACT_ATOMS: atom_id res chain seq x y z
N LEU A 1 21.97 -18.14 -5.63
CA LEU A 1 21.20 -19.03 -4.74
C LEU A 1 21.17 -18.42 -3.34
N ILE A 2 20.21 -17.53 -3.06
CA ILE A 2 20.02 -16.84 -1.77
C ILE A 2 18.85 -17.50 -1.01
N PHE A 3 18.79 -18.83 -1.05
CA PHE A 3 17.64 -19.60 -0.53
C PHE A 3 17.98 -20.43 0.72
N ASN A 4 19.23 -20.36 1.20
CA ASN A 4 19.69 -21.08 2.40
C ASN A 4 20.16 -20.12 3.50
N LYS A 5 19.42 -19.04 3.78
CA LYS A 5 19.63 -18.27 5.01
C LYS A 5 18.68 -18.83 6.07
N ASP A 6 19.23 -19.61 6.98
CA ASP A 6 18.51 -20.22 8.10
C ASP A 6 18.06 -19.13 9.07
N THR A 7 16.84 -18.62 8.89
CA THR A 7 16.22 -17.57 9.71
C THR A 7 15.77 -18.06 11.09
N SER A 8 16.00 -19.33 11.42
CA SER A 8 15.54 -19.97 12.66
C SER A 8 16.32 -19.57 13.92
N LYS A 9 17.42 -18.80 13.81
CA LYS A 9 18.31 -18.47 14.94
C LYS A 9 18.19 -17.07 15.53
N GLU A 10 17.45 -16.16 14.90
CA GLU A 10 17.22 -14.82 15.45
C GLU A 10 15.81 -14.76 16.01
N ALA A 11 15.69 -14.85 17.34
CA ALA A 11 14.45 -14.53 18.01
C ALA A 11 14.07 -13.09 17.62
N PHE A 12 12.90 -12.92 17.00
CA PHE A 12 12.41 -11.61 16.60
C PHE A 12 12.30 -10.72 17.84
N GLN A 13 13.26 -9.80 17.99
CA GLN A 13 13.27 -8.81 19.05
C GLN A 13 12.40 -7.65 18.57
N ALA A 14 11.14 -7.63 19.02
CA ALA A 14 10.24 -6.53 18.71
C ALA A 14 10.69 -5.28 19.44
N GLU A 15 11.49 -4.45 18.78
CA GLU A 15 11.75 -3.09 19.24
C GLU A 15 10.52 -2.23 18.93
N TRP A 16 9.75 -1.94 19.98
CA TRP A 16 8.64 -1.00 19.89
C TRP A 16 9.20 0.40 19.79
N LEU A 17 8.85 1.11 18.72
CA LEU A 17 9.21 2.52 18.58
C LEU A 17 8.44 3.36 19.60
N SER A 18 8.98 4.53 19.92
CA SER A 18 8.23 5.54 20.64
C SER A 18 7.05 6.05 19.80
N ILE A 19 6.05 6.63 20.49
CA ILE A 19 4.87 7.20 19.84
C ILE A 19 5.27 8.27 18.81
N ASP A 20 6.29 9.07 19.10
CA ASP A 20 6.70 10.17 18.22
C ASP A 20 7.47 9.68 17.00
N GLU A 21 8.23 8.59 17.11
CA GLU A 21 8.82 7.90 15.96
C GLU A 21 7.73 7.33 15.04
N TYR A 22 6.69 6.69 15.59
CA TYR A 22 5.56 6.20 14.80
C TYR A 22 4.83 7.34 14.07
N LYS A 23 4.58 8.47 14.74
CA LYS A 23 3.96 9.64 14.11
C LYS A 23 4.82 10.19 12.97
N THR A 24 6.14 10.25 13.18
CA THR A 24 7.09 10.73 12.16
C THR A 24 7.07 9.82 10.94
N GLN A 25 7.19 8.50 11.15
CA GLN A 25 7.11 7.53 10.05
C GLN A 25 5.77 7.57 9.31
N ALA A 26 4.67 7.75 10.02
CA ALA A 26 3.34 7.88 9.41
C ALA A 26 3.25 9.12 8.51
N PHE A 27 3.78 10.26 8.96
CA PHE A 27 3.81 11.49 8.19
C PHE A 27 4.68 11.35 6.93
N GLU A 28 5.90 10.84 7.09
CA GLU A 28 6.81 10.59 5.97
C GLU A 28 6.20 9.63 4.94
N SER A 29 5.54 8.57 5.41
CA SER A 29 4.83 7.62 4.55
C SER A 29 3.72 8.30 3.75
N MET A 30 2.95 9.20 4.36
CA MET A 30 1.90 9.96 3.66
C MET A 30 2.47 10.88 2.58
N VAL A 31 3.54 11.62 2.88
CA VAL A 31 4.22 12.51 1.91
C VAL A 31 4.77 11.70 0.75
N ASN A 32 5.43 10.57 1.03
CA ASN A 32 5.97 9.69 0.01
C ASN A 32 4.88 9.08 -0.87
N ALA A 33 3.79 8.60 -0.28
CA ALA A 33 2.66 8.05 -1.01
C ALA A 33 2.02 9.10 -1.93
N TRP A 34 1.84 10.33 -1.44
CA TRP A 34 1.32 11.44 -2.24
C TRP A 34 2.21 11.73 -3.45
N ARG A 35 3.52 11.82 -3.24
CA ARG A 35 4.49 12.06 -4.33
C ARG A 35 4.42 10.96 -5.40
N VAL A 36 4.26 9.70 -5.00
CA VAL A 36 4.15 8.57 -5.93
C VAL A 36 2.83 8.61 -6.68
N VAL A 37 1.69 8.78 -6.00
CA VAL A 37 0.37 8.72 -6.66
C VAL A 37 0.18 9.81 -7.71
N THR A 38 0.80 10.99 -7.52
CA THR A 38 0.73 12.12 -8.45
C THR A 38 1.68 12.02 -9.64
N GLN A 39 2.47 10.94 -9.75
CA GLN A 39 3.31 10.71 -10.93
C GLN A 39 2.45 10.54 -12.19
N THR A 40 3.02 10.86 -13.35
CA THR A 40 2.34 10.78 -14.65
C THR A 40 2.81 9.62 -15.52
N ASN A 41 3.93 8.98 -15.17
CA ASN A 41 4.57 7.90 -15.92
C ASN A 41 4.07 6.49 -15.52
N TRP A 42 2.75 6.33 -15.39
CA TRP A 42 2.15 5.05 -15.07
C TRP A 42 1.99 4.17 -16.30
N THR A 43 2.37 2.90 -16.18
CA THR A 43 2.23 1.87 -17.22
C THR A 43 1.07 0.95 -16.86
N LEU A 44 0.13 0.77 -17.79
CA LEU A 44 -0.99 -0.16 -17.61
C LEU A 44 -0.50 -1.62 -17.56
N GLU A 45 -0.81 -2.32 -16.48
CA GLU A 45 -0.46 -3.74 -16.28
C GLU A 45 -1.66 -4.66 -16.52
N LYS A 46 -2.83 -4.27 -16.00
CA LYS A 46 -4.06 -5.05 -16.12
C LYS A 46 -5.28 -4.15 -16.15
N ARG A 47 -6.27 -4.54 -16.96
CA ARG A 47 -7.61 -3.97 -16.96
C ARG A 47 -8.62 -5.06 -16.67
N GLY A 48 -9.51 -4.82 -15.69
CA GLY A 48 -10.60 -5.70 -15.33
C GLY A 48 -11.61 -5.77 -16.48
N SER A 49 -11.99 -6.99 -16.87
CA SER A 49 -12.84 -7.24 -18.03
C SER A 49 -14.30 -6.82 -17.84
N GLN A 50 -14.80 -6.76 -16.59
CA GLN A 50 -16.21 -6.50 -16.30
C GLN A 50 -16.48 -5.06 -15.87
N LYS A 51 -15.71 -4.55 -14.90
CA LYS A 51 -15.95 -3.23 -14.29
C LYS A 51 -14.96 -2.15 -14.71
N GLY A 52 -13.97 -2.51 -15.54
CA GLY A 52 -12.98 -1.57 -16.05
C GLY A 52 -11.94 -1.13 -15.03
N ASP A 53 -11.82 -1.81 -13.88
CA ASP A 53 -10.78 -1.54 -12.88
C ASP A 53 -9.39 -1.63 -13.50
N VAL A 54 -8.48 -0.77 -13.07
CA VAL A 54 -7.15 -0.65 -13.68
C VAL A 54 -6.09 -0.90 -12.61
N VAL A 55 -5.11 -1.74 -12.98
CA VAL A 55 -3.85 -1.88 -12.28
C VAL A 55 -2.76 -1.29 -13.17
N GLU A 56 -2.04 -0.33 -12.63
CA GLU A 56 -0.88 0.29 -13.26
C GLU A 56 0.35 0.08 -12.40
N SER A 57 1.53 0.23 -13.00
CA SER A 57 2.78 0.27 -12.27
C SER A 57 3.66 1.43 -12.71
N CYS A 58 4.51 1.89 -11.81
CA CYS A 58 5.64 2.75 -12.13
C CYS A 58 6.86 2.26 -11.35
N ARG A 59 8.05 2.66 -11.79
CA ARG A 59 9.28 2.43 -11.04
C ARG A 59 9.72 3.73 -10.40
N THR A 60 9.88 3.71 -9.09
CA THR A 60 10.37 4.81 -8.29
C THR A 60 11.81 4.50 -7.86
N GLU A 61 12.63 5.53 -7.70
CA GLU A 61 14.01 5.37 -7.21
C GLU A 61 14.03 4.88 -5.76
N ALA A 62 13.11 5.39 -4.94
CA ALA A 62 13.06 5.09 -3.50
C ALA A 62 12.43 3.73 -3.15
N PHE A 63 11.43 3.26 -3.91
CA PHE A 63 10.62 2.09 -3.56
C PHE A 63 10.61 0.99 -4.63
N GLY A 64 11.37 1.16 -5.71
CA GLY A 64 11.36 0.20 -6.82
C GLY A 64 10.02 0.19 -7.55
N LYS A 65 9.52 -0.99 -7.93
CA LYS A 65 8.26 -1.15 -8.67
C LYS A 65 7.08 -0.98 -7.71
N VAL A 66 6.24 0.02 -7.97
CA VAL A 66 5.02 0.32 -7.20
C VAL A 66 3.80 0.08 -8.09
N TYR A 67 2.70 -0.34 -7.47
CA TYR A 67 1.43 -0.58 -8.14
C TYR A 67 0.37 0.42 -7.69
N ARG A 68 -0.46 0.87 -8.64
CA ARG A 68 -1.66 1.67 -8.40
C ARG A 68 -2.89 0.88 -8.83
N PHE A 69 -3.84 0.74 -7.92
CA PHE A 69 -5.15 0.20 -8.22
C PHE A 69 -6.17 1.35 -8.29
N THR A 70 -6.91 1.39 -9.39
CA THR A 70 -7.99 2.37 -9.61
C THR A 70 -9.26 1.60 -9.91
N GLY A 71 -10.27 1.76 -9.07
CA GLY A 71 -11.60 1.19 -9.25
C GLY A 71 -12.67 2.22 -8.95
N VAL A 72 -13.82 2.07 -9.59
CA VAL A 72 -15.00 2.94 -9.36
C VAL A 72 -16.06 2.12 -8.65
N VAL A 73 -16.57 2.65 -7.54
CA VAL A 73 -17.60 2.02 -6.73
C VAL A 73 -18.80 2.93 -6.61
N ASP A 74 -19.99 2.34 -6.62
CA ASP A 74 -21.26 3.05 -6.48
C ASP A 74 -21.62 3.20 -4.99
N CYS A 75 -20.85 4.02 -4.27
CA CYS A 75 -21.16 4.35 -2.88
C CYS A 75 -20.64 5.74 -2.48
N PRO A 76 -21.22 6.37 -1.44
CA PRO A 76 -20.75 7.66 -0.96
C PRO A 76 -19.29 7.60 -0.43
N PRO A 77 -18.43 8.58 -0.74
CA PRO A 77 -17.03 8.56 -0.30
C PRO A 77 -16.85 8.45 1.23
N LYS A 78 -17.73 9.09 2.00
CA LYS A 78 -17.72 9.04 3.47
C LYS A 78 -18.00 7.63 4.00
N PHE A 79 -18.88 6.88 3.33
CA PHE A 79 -19.17 5.50 3.69
C PHE A 79 -17.95 4.62 3.45
N LEU A 80 -17.36 4.70 2.24
CA LEU A 80 -16.15 3.93 1.90
C LEU A 80 -14.99 4.21 2.86
N TYR A 81 -14.75 5.47 3.19
CA TYR A 81 -13.71 5.85 4.15
C TYR A 81 -13.93 5.23 5.53
N ASN A 82 -15.16 5.27 6.04
CA ASN A 82 -15.48 4.71 7.36
C ASN A 82 -15.29 3.19 7.38
N GLU A 83 -15.69 2.50 6.31
CA GLU A 83 -15.47 1.06 6.17
C GLU A 83 -13.98 0.72 6.14
N LEU A 84 -13.19 1.41 5.31
CA LEU A 84 -11.75 1.19 5.23
C LEU A 84 -11.01 1.55 6.53
N LYS A 85 -11.47 2.56 7.27
CA LYS A 85 -10.82 2.97 8.52
C LYS A 85 -11.14 2.04 9.68
N ASN A 86 -12.40 1.64 9.82
CA ASN A 86 -12.88 0.97 11.03
C ASN A 86 -12.95 -0.56 10.89
N ASN A 87 -13.06 -1.07 9.66
CA ASN A 87 -13.34 -2.48 9.39
C ASN A 87 -12.25 -3.15 8.53
N ILE A 88 -11.06 -2.57 8.38
CA ILE A 88 -9.99 -3.13 7.52
C ILE A 88 -9.57 -4.55 7.90
N THR A 89 -9.74 -4.93 9.17
CA THR A 89 -9.44 -6.27 9.69
C THR A 89 -10.61 -7.24 9.58
N LYS A 90 -11.81 -6.75 9.28
CA LYS A 90 -13.02 -7.55 9.08
C LYS A 90 -13.22 -7.79 7.60
N LEU A 91 -12.39 -8.67 7.04
CA LEU A 91 -12.57 -9.10 5.66
C LEU A 91 -13.94 -9.81 5.53
N PRO A 92 -14.72 -9.52 4.49
CA PRO A 92 -15.95 -10.27 4.22
C PRO A 92 -15.61 -11.76 4.04
N GLN A 93 -16.36 -12.63 4.72
CA GLN A 93 -16.30 -14.09 4.57
C GLN A 93 -17.02 -14.55 3.31
#